data_AF-A0A7V3NJ84-F1
#
_entry.id   AF-A0A7V3NJ84-F1
#
_cell.length_a   1.000
_cell.length_b   1.000
_cell.length_c   1.000
_cell.angle_alpha   90.00
_cell.angle_beta   90.00
_cell.angle_gamma   90.00
#
_symmetry.space_group_name_H-M   'P 1'
#
loop_
_entity.id
_entity.type
_entity.pdbx_description
1 polymer ?
#
loop_
_entity_poly.entity_id
_entity_poly.type
_entity_poly.pdbx_seq_one_letter_code
_entity_poly.pdbx_strand_id
1 'polypeptide(L)' 'QTDIVDLTGAGDALTAGVVFGLLNDFSLDEAVRLGVSAAALTLRSRETVSPELSLERLYDQLVI' A
#
# COMPACT_ATOMS: atom_id res chain seq x y z
N GLN A 1 -8.98 -9.45 -5.80
CA GLN A 1 -8.09 -10.62 -5.72
C GLN A 1 -6.74 -10.17 -6.27
N THR A 2 -5.66 -10.27 -5.50
CA THR A 2 -4.31 -9.79 -5.87
C THR A 2 -3.46 -10.97 -6.31
N ASP A 3 -2.73 -10.84 -7.42
CA ASP A 3 -1.75 -11.82 -7.86
C ASP A 3 -0.48 -11.69 -7.00
N ILE A 4 -0.12 -12.73 -6.27
CA ILE A 4 0.95 -12.67 -5.25
C ILE A 4 2.24 -13.23 -5.85
N VAL A 5 3.25 -12.39 -5.95
CA VAL A 5 4.59 -12.69 -6.47
C VAL A 5 5.58 -12.91 -5.33
N ASP A 6 5.55 -12.08 -4.29
CA ASP A 6 6.36 -12.21 -3.06
C ASP A 6 5.56 -11.68 -1.86
N LEU A 7 5.80 -12.23 -0.67
CA LEU A 7 5.17 -11.79 0.58
C LEU A 7 6.03 -10.78 1.35
N THR A 8 7.32 -10.70 1.01
CA THR A 8 8.31 -9.94 1.76
C THR A 8 8.04 -8.44 1.66
N GLY A 9 7.99 -7.74 2.81
CA GLY A 9 7.81 -6.29 2.86
C GLY A 9 6.35 -5.80 2.70
N ALA A 10 5.38 -6.68 2.48
CA ALA A 10 3.96 -6.29 2.40
C ALA A 10 3.45 -5.67 3.72
N GLY A 11 3.87 -6.21 4.87
CA GLY A 11 3.53 -5.66 6.19
C GLY A 11 4.20 -4.32 6.48
N ASP A 12 5.43 -4.14 6.01
CA ASP A 12 6.14 -2.87 6.12
C ASP A 12 5.48 -1.81 5.25
N ALA A 13 5.10 -2.16 4.02
CA ALA A 13 4.36 -1.29 3.10
C ALA A 13 2.98 -0.90 3.65
N LEU A 14 2.26 -1.85 4.26
CA LEU A 14 1.02 -1.57 4.99
C LEU A 14 1.24 -0.51 6.06
N THR A 15 2.19 -0.76 6.96
CA THR A 15 2.48 0.12 8.09
C THR A 15 2.92 1.50 7.61
N ALA A 16 3.80 1.56 6.62
CA ALA A 16 4.25 2.80 6.01
C ALA A 16 3.10 3.60 5.39
N GLY A 17 2.18 2.94 4.67
CA GLY A 17 1.01 3.61 4.08
C GLY A 17 0.04 4.16 5.13
N VAL A 18 -0.20 3.41 6.23
CA VAL A 18 -1.03 3.90 7.34
C VAL A 18 -0.36 5.10 8.02
N VAL A 19 0.92 5.00 8.37
CA VAL A 19 1.67 6.09 9.00
C VAL A 19 1.69 7.32 8.11
N PHE A 20 1.88 7.15 6.80
CA PHE A 20 1.79 8.23 5.82
C PHE A 20 0.42 8.91 5.86
N GLY A 21 -0.68 8.14 5.81
CA GLY A 21 -2.04 8.71 5.84
C GLY A 21 -2.29 9.51 7.11
N LEU A 22 -1.91 8.97 8.27
CA LEU A 22 -2.06 9.66 9.56
C LEU A 22 -1.23 10.94 9.65
N LEU A 23 -0.01 10.96 9.09
CA LEU A 23 0.84 12.16 9.04
C LEU A 23 0.28 13.25 8.11
N ASN A 24 -0.61 12.91 7.19
CA ASN A 24 -1.28 13.84 6.28
C ASN A 24 -2.73 14.12 6.69
N ASP A 25 -3.09 13.88 7.96
CA ASP A 25 -4.41 14.13 8.53
C ASP A 25 -5.57 13.39 7.84
N PHE A 26 -5.28 12.28 7.16
CA PHE A 26 -6.34 11.41 6.64
C PHE A 26 -7.09 10.74 7.80
N SER A 27 -8.37 10.44 7.57
CA SER A 27 -9.12 9.61 8.51
C SER A 27 -8.44 8.24 8.68
N LEU A 28 -8.68 7.59 9.82
CA LEU A 28 -8.09 6.27 10.08
C LEU A 28 -8.51 5.26 9.00
N ASP A 29 -9.74 5.33 8.50
CA ASP A 29 -10.21 4.41 7.46
C ASP A 29 -9.51 4.67 6.12
N GLU A 30 -9.31 5.93 5.73
CA GLU A 30 -8.53 6.29 4.53
C GLU A 30 -7.09 5.85 4.65
N ALA A 31 -6.45 6.10 5.80
CA ALA A 31 -5.07 5.70 6.06
C ALA A 31 -4.90 4.17 5.99
N VAL A 32 -5.83 3.40 6.58
CA VAL A 32 -5.82 1.93 6.50
C VAL A 32 -6.01 1.46 5.06
N ARG A 33 -6.94 2.04 4.31
CA ARG A 33 -7.13 1.68 2.89
C ARG A 33 -5.88 1.96 2.07
N LEU A 34 -5.22 3.09 2.30
CA LEU A 34 -3.96 3.44 1.63
C LEU A 34 -2.85 2.43 1.94
N GLY A 35 -2.72 2.01 3.20
CA GLY A 35 -1.81 0.94 3.59
C GLY A 35 -2.13 -0.40 2.93
N VAL A 36 -3.41 -0.78 2.85
CA VAL A 36 -3.83 -2.02 2.16
C VAL A 36 -3.47 -1.97 0.68
N SER A 37 -3.67 -0.83 0.02
CA SER A 37 -3.22 -0.62 -1.36
C SER A 37 -1.70 -0.77 -1.51
N ALA A 38 -0.92 -0.23 -0.57
CA ALA A 38 0.54 -0.34 -0.57
C ALA A 38 1.00 -1.79 -0.43
N ALA A 39 0.41 -2.53 0.52
CA ALA A 39 0.65 -3.95 0.68
C ALA A 39 0.31 -4.74 -0.59
N ALA A 40 -0.84 -4.46 -1.20
CA ALA A 40 -1.28 -5.14 -2.41
C ALA A 40 -0.36 -4.89 -3.62
N LEU A 41 0.26 -3.71 -3.72
CA LEU A 41 1.26 -3.41 -4.74
C LEU A 41 2.61 -4.10 -4.45
N THR A 42 3.03 -4.12 -3.19
CA THR A 42 4.26 -4.83 -2.78
C THR A 42 4.14 -6.32 -3.00
N LEU A 43 2.97 -6.92 -2.73
CA LEU A 43 2.71 -8.33 -3.00
C LEU A 43 2.87 -8.71 -4.48
N ARG A 44 2.74 -7.76 -5.41
CA ARG A 44 2.89 -7.98 -6.87
C ARG A 44 4.34 -7.78 -7.35
N SER A 45 5.25 -7.38 -6.45
CA SER A 45 6.66 -7.16 -6.76
C SER A 45 7.51 -8.29 -6.19
N ARG A 46 8.70 -8.49 -6.76
CA ARG A 46 9.77 -9.32 -6.16
C ARG A 46 10.66 -8.52 -5.22
N GLU A 47 10.45 -7.22 -5.16
CA GLU A 47 11.19 -6.31 -4.29
C GLU A 47 10.44 -6.09 -2.99
N THR A 48 11.17 -5.94 -1.89
CA THR A 48 10.62 -5.67 -0.54
C THR A 48 9.79 -4.39 -0.49
N VAL A 49 10.09 -3.43 -1.37
CA VAL A 49 9.28 -2.24 -1.61
C VAL A 49 8.94 -2.22 -3.09
N SER A 50 7.66 -2.10 -3.44
CA SER A 50 7.28 -2.03 -4.85
C SER A 50 7.93 -0.83 -5.54
N PRO A 51 8.62 -1.01 -6.68
CA PRO A 51 9.17 0.12 -7.44
C PRO A 51 8.07 0.99 -8.07
N GLU A 52 6.83 0.49 -8.15
CA GLU A 52 5.67 1.26 -8.60
C GLU A 52 4.92 1.97 -7.46
N LEU A 53 5.44 1.91 -6.23
CA LEU A 53 4.81 2.55 -5.07
C LEU A 53 4.78 4.08 -5.26
N SER A 54 3.59 4.62 -5.47
CA SER A 54 3.34 6.06 -5.60
C SER A 54 1.92 6.37 -5.15
N LEU A 55 1.67 7.62 -4.70
CA LEU A 55 0.33 8.03 -4.27
C LEU A 55 -0.72 7.78 -5.35
N GLU A 56 -0.41 8.12 -6.60
CA GLU A 56 -1.27 7.88 -7.76
C GLU A 56 -1.69 6.41 -7.86
N ARG A 57 -0.71 5.48 -7.84
CA ARG A 57 -1.00 4.04 -7.91
C ARG A 57 -1.72 3.51 -6.67
N LEU A 58 -1.51 4.09 -5.50
CA LEU A 58 -2.24 3.73 -4.28
C LEU A 58 -3.72 4.13 -4.40
N TYR A 59 -4.00 5.31 -4.96
CA TYR A 59 -5.35 5.77 -5.24
C TYR A 59 -6.02 4.97 -6.36
N ASP A 60 -5.30 4.57 -7.40
CA ASP A 60 -5.86 3.66 -8.42
C ASP A 60 -6.34 2.33 -7.83
N GLN A 61 -5.70 1.84 -6.77
CA GLN A 61 -6.17 0.64 -6.05
C GLN A 61 -7.40 0.92 -5.15
N LEU A 62 -7.63 2.18 -4.77
CA LEU A 62 -8.76 2.61 -3.95
C LEU A 62 -10.05 2.82 -4.78
N VAL A 63 -9.93 3.07 -6.09
CA VAL A 63 -11.08 3.21 -7.00
C VAL A 63 -11.70 1.82 -7.25
N ILE A 64 -12.67 1.46 -6.41
CA ILE A 64 -13.58 0.32 -6.59
C ILE A 64 -15.01 0.79 -6.36
#